data_AF-A0A7W1FPZ7-F1
#
_entry.id   AF-A0A7W1FPZ7-F1
#
_cell.length_a   1.000
_cell.length_b   1.000
_cell.length_c   1.000
_cell.angle_alpha   90.00
_cell.angle_beta   90.00
_cell.angle_gamma   90.00
#
_symmetry.space_group_name_H-M   'P 1'
#
loop_
_entity.id
_entity.type
_entity.pdbx_description
1 polymer ?
#
loop_
_entity_poly.entity_id
_entity_poly.type
_entity_poly.pdbx_seq_one_letter_code
_entity_poly.pdbx_strand_id
1 'polypeptide(L)'
;MPNVSSLVKTIQDLMRKDAGTYGDAQRMEQMAWMFFLKIFDDHEQELAETQDNYRSPLRKDLRWSTWATDEEGITGSDLLDFVNDTLLPTLKELKGANDKISGLIRMAFEDANNYMKNGTLLRQVVNKINGIDFNASDDRHTFGDIYEKILKDLQSAGNAGEFYTPRAVTQFIVDQVNPRLGETIMDPACGTGGFLTCIIDHLNKQAKTPKQREVIQESFSGIEKKHLPHILCMTNLLLHGIKVPSNVRHGNTLARPLRDWGPKERVNVIVTNPPFGGMEEDGIESNFPSEFQTRETADLFLVLIMRLLKDGGRAGLVLPDGTLFGEGVKTRIKEALLTECNLHTIVRLPNGVFNPYTSIRTNLLFFTKGQPTTAVWYYEHPYPDGAKSYNKGKPIDISEFAVEKAWWGSEKDGFKARVENERAWRVPIEEIKAGGYNLDRKNPHQSDEVQATVEHLLPEYETLLTQIAETRAALKAELYQALSGKAEG
;
A
#
# COMPACT_ATOMS: atom_id res chain seq x y z
N MET A 1 -13.47 24.04 14.85
CA MET A 1 -13.47 23.21 13.63
C MET A 1 -14.31 21.98 13.89
N PRO A 2 -15.21 21.56 12.99
CA PRO A 2 -15.93 20.31 13.14
C PRO A 2 -14.90 19.19 13.32
N ASN A 3 -15.17 18.25 14.22
CA ASN A 3 -14.33 17.08 14.37
C ASN A 3 -14.40 16.30 13.05
N VAL A 4 -13.33 16.32 12.25
CA VAL A 4 -13.14 15.50 11.04
C VAL A 4 -13.71 14.08 11.15
N SER A 5 -13.49 13.45 12.31
CA SER A 5 -13.98 12.11 12.61
C SER A 5 -15.51 12.03 12.63
N SER A 6 -16.21 13.09 13.03
CA SER A 6 -17.66 13.14 12.99
C SER A 6 -18.18 13.30 11.57
N LEU A 7 -17.43 13.91 10.65
CA LEU A 7 -17.87 14.10 9.26
C LEU A 7 -17.93 12.79 8.48
N VAL A 8 -16.84 12.02 8.47
CA VAL A 8 -16.78 10.70 7.79
C VAL A 8 -17.86 9.77 8.36
N LYS A 9 -17.97 9.73 9.69
CA LYS A 9 -19.01 8.96 10.37
C LYS A 9 -20.42 9.40 9.95
N THR A 10 -20.65 10.71 9.84
CA THR A 10 -21.94 11.26 9.39
C THR A 10 -22.24 10.85 7.95
N ILE A 11 -21.26 10.92 7.04
CA ILE A 11 -21.41 10.47 5.64
C ILE A 11 -21.77 8.98 5.61
N GLN A 12 -21.03 8.14 6.36
CA GLN A 12 -21.32 6.71 6.46
C GLN A 12 -22.70 6.43 7.05
N ASP A 13 -23.12 7.17 8.09
CA ASP A 13 -24.44 7.04 8.72
C ASP A 13 -25.57 7.44 7.77
N LEU A 14 -25.35 8.41 6.88
CA LEU A 14 -26.28 8.74 5.81
C LEU A 14 -26.37 7.61 4.79
N MET A 15 -25.23 7.09 4.34
CA MET A 15 -25.19 5.98 3.38
C MET A 15 -25.83 4.71 3.95
N ARG A 16 -25.65 4.40 5.25
CA ARG A 16 -26.31 3.25 5.91
C ARG A 16 -27.84 3.27 5.82
N LYS A 17 -28.45 4.43 5.65
CA LYS A 17 -29.91 4.57 5.46
C LYS A 17 -30.33 4.30 4.01
N ASP A 18 -29.40 4.35 3.07
CA ASP A 18 -29.66 4.13 1.66
C ASP A 18 -29.68 2.64 1.35
N ALA A 19 -30.79 2.18 0.77
CA ALA A 19 -30.98 0.79 0.43
C ALA A 19 -29.90 0.26 -0.51
N GLY A 20 -29.26 1.08 -1.33
CA GLY A 20 -28.26 0.64 -2.30
C GLY A 20 -26.86 0.36 -1.76
N THR A 21 -26.55 0.80 -0.54
CA THR A 21 -25.20 0.62 0.04
C THR A 21 -25.22 -0.34 1.21
N TYR A 22 -25.32 -1.63 0.90
CA TYR A 22 -25.49 -2.70 1.88
C TYR A 22 -24.20 -2.98 2.67
N GLY A 23 -23.02 -2.82 2.04
CA GLY A 23 -21.71 -3.11 2.64
C GLY A 23 -20.80 -1.89 2.74
N ASP A 24 -19.77 -1.97 3.59
CA ASP A 24 -18.78 -0.90 3.71
C ASP A 24 -18.02 -0.71 2.38
N ALA A 25 -17.73 -1.79 1.64
CA ALA A 25 -17.09 -1.71 0.32
C ALA A 25 -17.82 -0.76 -0.63
N GLN A 26 -19.15 -0.92 -0.76
CA GLN A 26 -19.98 -0.06 -1.61
C GLN A 26 -19.99 1.39 -1.12
N ARG A 27 -20.13 1.62 0.19
CA ARG A 27 -20.06 2.97 0.78
C ARG A 27 -18.73 3.65 0.47
N MET A 28 -17.66 2.87 0.49
CA MET A 28 -16.31 3.36 0.25
C MET A 28 -16.06 3.65 -1.23
N GLU A 29 -16.54 2.80 -2.14
CA GLU A 29 -16.55 3.10 -3.57
C GLU A 29 -17.31 4.40 -3.84
N GLN A 30 -18.46 4.63 -3.18
CA GLN A 30 -19.21 5.89 -3.29
C GLN A 30 -18.41 7.10 -2.82
N MET A 31 -17.79 7.01 -1.64
CA MET A 31 -16.96 8.09 -1.13
C MET A 31 -15.75 8.36 -2.04
N ALA A 32 -15.09 7.32 -2.55
CA ALA A 32 -13.87 7.45 -3.33
C ALA A 32 -14.08 8.31 -4.59
N TRP A 33 -15.11 8.03 -5.39
CA TRP A 33 -15.35 8.80 -6.62
C TRP A 33 -15.85 10.22 -6.31
N MET A 34 -16.68 10.42 -5.28
CA MET A 34 -17.17 11.74 -4.88
C MET A 34 -16.04 12.63 -4.37
N PHE A 35 -15.18 12.09 -3.49
CA PHE A 35 -14.01 12.82 -3.02
C PHE A 35 -13.04 13.11 -4.16
N PHE A 36 -12.76 12.14 -5.03
CA PHE A 36 -11.91 12.38 -6.19
C PHE A 36 -12.44 13.56 -7.02
N LEU A 37 -13.74 13.59 -7.35
CA LEU A 37 -14.31 14.65 -8.17
C LEU A 37 -14.25 16.02 -7.48
N LYS A 38 -14.55 16.10 -6.18
CA LYS A 38 -14.46 17.35 -5.42
C LYS A 38 -13.02 17.84 -5.30
N ILE A 39 -12.08 16.98 -4.93
CA ILE A 39 -10.67 17.33 -4.76
C ILE A 39 -10.07 17.74 -6.11
N PHE A 40 -10.45 17.04 -7.18
CA PHE A 40 -10.06 17.41 -8.52
C PHE A 40 -10.59 18.80 -8.89
N ASP A 41 -11.89 19.09 -8.67
CA ASP A 41 -12.49 20.40 -8.95
C ASP A 41 -11.84 21.54 -8.15
N ASP A 42 -11.60 21.34 -6.86
CA ASP A 42 -10.89 22.33 -6.01
C ASP A 42 -9.48 22.59 -6.55
N HIS A 43 -8.78 21.54 -6.97
CA HIS A 43 -7.46 21.67 -7.58
C HIS A 43 -7.53 22.38 -8.94
N GLU A 44 -8.56 22.12 -9.76
CA GLU A 44 -8.78 22.84 -11.02
C GLU A 44 -8.96 24.34 -10.79
N GLN A 45 -9.63 24.74 -9.70
CA GLN A 45 -9.79 26.14 -9.32
C GLN A 45 -8.45 26.79 -8.95
N GLU A 46 -7.62 26.13 -8.12
CA GLU A 46 -6.26 26.59 -7.81
C GLU A 46 -5.40 26.74 -9.08
N LEU A 47 -5.50 25.77 -10.00
CA LEU A 47 -4.79 25.84 -11.28
C LEU A 47 -5.29 26.98 -12.15
N ALA A 48 -6.60 27.27 -12.17
CA ALA A 48 -7.17 28.38 -12.93
C ALA A 48 -6.73 29.74 -12.38
N GLU A 49 -6.50 29.87 -11.07
CA GLU A 49 -5.98 31.10 -10.45
C GLU A 49 -4.48 31.29 -10.69
N THR A 50 -3.72 30.19 -10.73
CA THR A 50 -2.26 30.23 -10.84
C THR A 50 -1.72 30.11 -12.28
N GLN A 51 -2.57 29.70 -13.24
CA GLN A 51 -2.18 29.50 -14.64
C GLN A 51 -3.16 30.19 -15.60
N ASP A 52 -2.70 31.27 -16.24
CA ASP A 52 -3.50 32.12 -17.12
C ASP A 52 -4.21 31.38 -18.28
N ASN A 53 -3.68 30.24 -18.72
CA ASN A 53 -4.20 29.47 -19.86
C ASN A 53 -4.80 28.11 -19.48
N TYR A 54 -5.10 27.90 -18.19
CA TYR A 54 -5.68 26.64 -17.76
C TYR A 54 -7.04 26.40 -18.40
N ARG A 55 -7.25 25.16 -18.88
CA ARG A 55 -8.53 24.70 -19.41
C ARG A 55 -8.86 23.37 -18.77
N SER A 56 -9.93 23.36 -17.99
CA SER A 56 -10.48 22.13 -17.43
C SER A 56 -10.86 21.16 -18.56
N PRO A 57 -10.51 19.87 -18.43
CA PRO A 57 -10.92 18.84 -19.38
C PRO A 57 -12.40 18.48 -19.21
N LEU A 58 -13.04 18.93 -18.12
CA LEU A 58 -14.45 18.68 -17.85
C LEU A 58 -15.33 19.77 -18.45
N ARG A 59 -16.42 19.35 -19.10
CA ARG A 59 -17.53 20.25 -19.44
C ARG A 59 -18.07 20.87 -18.15
N LYS A 60 -18.51 22.12 -18.24
CA LYS A 60 -18.95 22.91 -17.07
C LYS A 60 -20.02 22.18 -16.25
N ASP A 61 -20.97 21.53 -16.89
CA ASP A 61 -22.07 20.79 -16.26
C ASP A 61 -21.64 19.53 -15.48
N LEU A 62 -20.42 19.04 -15.70
CA LEU A 62 -19.88 17.86 -15.01
C LEU A 62 -18.97 18.22 -13.83
N ARG A 63 -18.64 19.51 -13.66
CA ARG A 63 -17.77 20.00 -12.60
C ARG A 63 -18.50 20.03 -11.26
N TRP A 64 -17.81 19.63 -10.20
CA TRP A 64 -18.40 19.62 -8.85
C TRP A 64 -18.96 20.99 -8.49
N SER A 65 -18.19 22.05 -8.76
CA SER A 65 -18.56 23.45 -8.57
C SER A 65 -19.87 23.89 -9.25
N THR A 66 -20.44 23.10 -10.15
CA THR A 66 -21.66 23.44 -10.88
C THR A 66 -22.89 22.70 -10.35
N TRP A 67 -22.82 21.41 -10.06
CA TRP A 67 -24.00 20.62 -9.69
C TRP A 67 -24.10 20.33 -8.18
N ALA A 68 -22.99 20.43 -7.44
CA ALA A 68 -22.90 19.97 -6.06
C ALA A 68 -22.86 21.08 -5.01
N THR A 69 -22.55 22.33 -5.39
CA THR A 69 -22.32 23.43 -4.43
C THR A 69 -23.57 24.08 -3.85
N ASP A 70 -24.67 24.09 -4.61
CA ASP A 70 -25.97 24.55 -4.11
C ASP A 70 -26.57 23.48 -3.20
N GLU A 71 -26.73 23.81 -1.91
CA GLU A 71 -27.27 22.88 -0.91
C GLU A 71 -28.70 22.42 -1.25
N GLU A 72 -29.46 23.27 -1.94
CA GLU A 72 -30.83 23.03 -2.42
C GLU A 72 -30.88 22.71 -3.93
N GLY A 73 -29.72 22.40 -4.52
CA GLY A 73 -29.60 22.02 -5.93
C GLY A 73 -30.26 20.68 -6.27
N ILE A 74 -29.96 20.16 -7.48
CA ILE A 74 -30.55 18.91 -8.00
C ILE A 74 -30.56 17.78 -6.96
N THR A 75 -31.69 17.12 -6.76
CA THR A 75 -31.91 16.11 -5.70
C THR A 75 -32.93 15.06 -6.16
N GLY A 76 -33.19 14.05 -5.35
CA GLY A 76 -34.19 13.03 -5.67
C GLY A 76 -33.86 12.24 -6.96
N SER A 77 -34.88 11.90 -7.75
CA SER A 77 -34.71 11.17 -9.02
C SER A 77 -33.74 11.89 -9.96
N ASP A 78 -33.85 13.21 -10.07
CA ASP A 78 -33.09 13.98 -11.06
C ASP A 78 -31.59 13.91 -10.79
N LEU A 79 -31.17 13.90 -9.51
CA LEU A 79 -29.77 13.73 -9.15
C LEU A 79 -29.28 12.30 -9.45
N LEU A 80 -30.12 11.29 -9.24
CA LEU A 80 -29.76 9.91 -9.58
C LEU A 80 -29.60 9.75 -11.09
N ASP A 81 -30.55 10.28 -11.88
CA ASP A 81 -30.52 10.21 -13.34
C ASP A 81 -29.29 10.97 -13.88
N PHE A 82 -29.01 12.17 -13.35
CA PHE A 82 -27.79 12.89 -13.69
C PHE A 82 -26.52 12.07 -13.39
N VAL A 83 -26.40 11.50 -12.19
CA VAL A 83 -25.19 10.75 -11.80
C VAL A 83 -25.04 9.46 -12.63
N ASN A 84 -26.12 8.71 -12.79
CA ASN A 84 -26.12 7.39 -13.42
C ASN A 84 -26.00 7.48 -14.94
N ASP A 85 -26.70 8.41 -15.57
CA ASP A 85 -26.88 8.42 -17.03
C ASP A 85 -26.01 9.48 -17.72
N THR A 86 -25.55 10.49 -16.97
CA THR A 86 -24.75 11.59 -17.53
C THR A 86 -23.34 11.65 -16.94
N LEU A 87 -23.20 11.85 -15.62
CA LEU A 87 -21.91 12.11 -14.98
C LEU A 87 -20.94 10.94 -15.13
N LEU A 88 -21.25 9.79 -14.51
CA LEU A 88 -20.34 8.65 -14.50
C LEU A 88 -20.05 8.10 -15.91
N PRO A 89 -21.05 7.92 -16.81
CA PRO A 89 -20.78 7.47 -18.17
C PRO A 89 -19.87 8.44 -18.95
N THR A 90 -20.10 9.75 -18.83
CA THR A 90 -19.28 10.73 -19.56
C THR A 90 -17.84 10.79 -19.04
N LEU A 91 -17.62 10.63 -17.73
CA LEU A 91 -16.28 10.61 -17.14
C LEU A 91 -15.50 9.36 -17.54
N LYS A 92 -16.16 8.20 -17.62
CA LYS A 92 -15.60 6.94 -18.13
C LYS A 92 -15.11 7.05 -19.57
N GLU A 93 -15.86 7.77 -20.41
CA GLU A 93 -15.56 7.92 -21.83
C GLU A 93 -14.82 9.23 -22.18
N LEU A 94 -14.31 9.96 -21.18
CA LEU A 94 -13.80 11.32 -21.37
C LEU A 94 -12.68 11.40 -22.42
N LYS A 95 -12.96 12.07 -23.54
CA LYS A 95 -12.01 12.40 -24.60
C LYS A 95 -11.57 13.86 -24.44
N GLY A 96 -10.28 14.15 -24.48
CA GLY A 96 -9.79 15.52 -24.30
C GLY A 96 -8.45 15.79 -24.99
N ALA A 97 -8.22 17.06 -25.32
CA ALA A 97 -6.98 17.55 -25.94
C ALA A 97 -5.76 17.47 -25.01
N ASN A 98 -5.98 17.27 -23.70
CA ASN A 98 -4.94 17.16 -22.68
C ASN A 98 -4.91 15.70 -22.16
N ASP A 99 -4.32 14.81 -22.96
CA ASP A 99 -4.47 13.35 -22.86
C ASP A 99 -4.14 12.78 -21.47
N LYS A 100 -3.19 13.38 -20.73
CA LYS A 100 -2.80 12.91 -19.40
C LYS A 100 -3.87 13.10 -18.33
N ILE A 101 -4.50 14.28 -18.25
CA ILE A 101 -5.51 14.57 -17.22
C ILE A 101 -6.82 13.88 -17.59
N SER A 102 -7.22 13.92 -18.87
CA SER A 102 -8.39 13.15 -19.31
C SER A 102 -8.19 11.65 -19.09
N GLY A 103 -6.99 11.12 -19.32
CA GLY A 103 -6.63 9.74 -18.98
C GLY A 103 -6.72 9.44 -17.49
N LEU A 104 -6.25 10.35 -16.63
CA LEU A 104 -6.38 10.24 -15.18
C LEU A 104 -7.84 10.10 -14.74
N ILE A 105 -8.71 10.97 -15.27
CA ILE A 105 -10.14 10.95 -14.95
C ILE A 105 -10.78 9.65 -15.46
N ARG A 106 -10.50 9.23 -16.70
CA ARG A 106 -11.01 7.94 -17.20
C ARG A 106 -10.60 6.78 -16.30
N MET A 107 -9.32 6.71 -15.92
CA MET A 107 -8.83 5.67 -15.01
C MET A 107 -9.51 5.75 -13.64
N ALA A 108 -9.75 6.96 -13.12
CA ALA A 108 -10.43 7.16 -11.84
C ALA A 108 -11.90 6.70 -11.84
N PHE A 109 -12.56 6.75 -12.99
CA PHE A 109 -13.99 6.46 -13.12
C PHE A 109 -14.30 5.15 -13.84
N GLU A 110 -13.31 4.44 -14.39
CA GLU A 110 -13.48 3.22 -15.21
C GLU A 110 -14.48 2.23 -14.62
N ASP A 111 -14.30 1.86 -13.34
CA ASP A 111 -15.17 0.95 -12.61
C ASP A 111 -16.15 1.65 -11.65
N ALA A 112 -16.21 2.99 -11.68
CA ALA A 112 -17.07 3.75 -10.77
C ALA A 112 -18.55 3.53 -11.11
N ASN A 113 -19.34 3.06 -10.15
CA ASN A 113 -20.79 2.92 -10.25
C ASN A 113 -21.45 3.65 -9.10
N ASN A 114 -22.63 4.24 -9.32
CA ASN A 114 -23.42 4.78 -8.22
C ASN A 114 -24.34 3.68 -7.67
N TYR A 115 -24.11 3.31 -6.41
CA TYR A 115 -24.95 2.33 -5.72
C TYR A 115 -26.10 2.97 -4.97
N MET A 116 -26.00 4.25 -4.58
CA MET A 116 -27.07 4.92 -3.83
C MET A 116 -28.37 4.96 -4.64
N LYS A 117 -29.48 4.59 -3.99
CA LYS A 117 -30.83 4.52 -4.60
C LYS A 117 -31.74 5.65 -4.14
N ASN A 118 -31.34 6.45 -3.17
CA ASN A 118 -32.09 7.60 -2.70
C ASN A 118 -31.34 8.90 -3.00
N GLY A 119 -31.80 9.64 -4.01
CA GLY A 119 -31.17 10.90 -4.41
C GLY A 119 -31.19 12.00 -3.35
N THR A 120 -32.16 11.98 -2.43
CA THR A 120 -32.16 12.91 -1.29
C THR A 120 -31.05 12.59 -0.29
N LEU A 121 -30.76 11.30 -0.05
CA LEU A 121 -29.62 10.89 0.76
C LEU A 121 -28.30 11.18 0.04
N LEU A 122 -28.22 10.95 -1.27
CA LEU A 122 -27.06 11.29 -2.08
C LEU A 122 -26.77 12.80 -2.02
N ARG A 123 -27.79 13.66 -2.16
CA ARG A 123 -27.66 15.12 -1.97
C ARG A 123 -27.13 15.47 -0.58
N GLN A 124 -27.64 14.84 0.48
CA GLN A 124 -27.12 15.08 1.84
C GLN A 124 -25.64 14.70 1.96
N VAL A 125 -25.21 13.58 1.37
CA VAL A 125 -23.80 13.20 1.32
C VAL A 125 -22.97 14.23 0.54
N VAL A 126 -23.44 14.63 -0.64
CA VAL A 126 -22.78 15.66 -1.46
C VAL A 126 -22.61 16.96 -0.69
N ASN A 127 -23.65 17.43 0.01
CA ASN A 127 -23.58 18.65 0.81
C ASN A 127 -22.55 18.52 1.97
N LYS A 128 -22.44 17.34 2.58
CA LYS A 128 -21.41 17.08 3.60
C LYS A 128 -19.99 17.12 3.04
N ILE A 129 -19.78 16.60 1.83
CA ILE A 129 -18.48 16.66 1.14
C ILE A 129 -18.19 18.10 0.69
N ASN A 130 -19.20 18.82 0.19
CA ASN A 130 -19.06 20.17 -0.31
C ASN A 130 -18.72 21.19 0.77
N GLY A 131 -19.15 20.96 2.01
CA GLY A 131 -18.79 21.81 3.16
C GLY A 131 -17.31 21.77 3.56
N ILE A 132 -16.46 21.10 2.78
CA ILE A 132 -15.02 21.04 2.98
C ILE A 132 -14.32 21.82 1.87
N ASP A 133 -13.44 22.75 2.25
CA ASP A 133 -12.57 23.47 1.34
C ASP A 133 -11.19 22.79 1.34
N PHE A 134 -10.77 22.21 0.19
CA PHE A 134 -9.48 21.53 0.09
C PHE A 134 -8.29 22.46 -0.18
N ASN A 135 -8.56 23.74 -0.47
CA ASN A 135 -7.55 24.72 -0.82
C ASN A 135 -7.10 25.56 0.38
N ALA A 136 -7.89 25.63 1.46
CA ALA A 136 -7.51 26.32 2.67
C ALA A 136 -6.33 25.63 3.37
N SER A 137 -5.26 26.39 3.69
CA SER A 137 -4.00 25.84 4.25
C SER A 137 -4.17 25.12 5.59
N ASP A 138 -5.11 25.60 6.42
CA ASP A 138 -5.45 24.97 7.71
C ASP A 138 -6.25 23.67 7.50
N ASP A 139 -6.98 23.57 6.38
CA ASP A 139 -7.82 22.42 6.04
C ASP A 139 -7.06 21.35 5.24
N ARG A 140 -5.96 21.68 4.55
CA ARG A 140 -5.17 20.70 3.75
C ARG A 140 -4.50 19.63 4.62
N HIS A 141 -3.88 20.03 5.74
CA HIS A 141 -3.35 19.07 6.72
C HIS A 141 -4.48 18.29 7.40
N THR A 142 -5.53 19.01 7.80
CA THR A 142 -6.75 18.43 8.37
C THR A 142 -7.38 17.40 7.43
N PHE A 143 -7.28 17.59 6.11
CA PHE A 143 -7.81 16.68 5.10
C PHE A 143 -6.89 15.55 4.67
N GLY A 144 -5.57 15.75 4.68
CA GLY A 144 -4.66 14.61 4.73
C GLY A 144 -5.06 13.64 5.84
N ASP A 145 -5.34 14.16 7.03
CA ASP A 145 -5.78 13.35 8.17
C ASP A 145 -7.21 12.76 8.00
N ILE A 146 -8.17 13.51 7.43
CA ILE A 146 -9.51 12.97 7.08
C ILE A 146 -9.33 11.79 6.11
N TYR A 147 -8.56 12.00 5.06
CA TYR A 147 -8.36 11.05 3.99
C TYR A 147 -7.64 9.80 4.50
N GLU A 148 -6.57 9.97 5.28
CA GLU A 148 -5.90 8.88 5.97
C GLU A 148 -6.82 8.13 6.92
N LYS A 149 -7.77 8.82 7.56
CA LYS A 149 -8.80 8.16 8.34
C LYS A 149 -9.77 7.36 7.47
N ILE A 150 -10.22 7.91 6.33
CA ILE A 150 -11.02 7.17 5.36
C ILE A 150 -10.27 5.92 4.92
N LEU A 151 -8.97 6.03 4.61
CA LEU A 151 -8.09 4.90 4.31
C LEU A 151 -7.99 3.90 5.47
N LYS A 152 -7.92 4.36 6.72
CA LYS A 152 -7.92 3.52 7.93
C LYS A 152 -9.26 2.84 8.23
N ASP A 153 -10.36 3.47 7.89
CA ASP A 153 -11.69 2.89 8.05
C ASP A 153 -11.93 1.85 6.93
N LEU A 154 -11.52 2.17 5.70
CA LEU A 154 -11.40 1.25 4.54
C LEU A 154 -10.66 -0.02 4.88
N GLN A 155 -9.46 0.17 5.41
CA GLN A 155 -8.59 -0.85 5.99
C GLN A 155 -9.33 -1.81 6.92
N SER A 156 -10.19 -1.30 7.81
CA SER A 156 -10.85 -2.13 8.82
C SER A 156 -12.15 -2.81 8.39
N ALA A 157 -12.67 -2.46 7.21
CA ALA A 157 -13.97 -2.94 6.74
C ALA A 157 -13.89 -4.06 5.67
N GLY A 158 -12.68 -4.41 5.21
CA GLY A 158 -12.46 -5.37 4.13
C GLY A 158 -11.96 -6.75 4.58
N ASN A 159 -12.64 -7.80 4.11
CA ASN A 159 -12.18 -9.21 4.11
C ASN A 159 -11.20 -9.53 2.96
N ALA A 160 -10.54 -8.52 2.36
CA ALA A 160 -9.98 -8.62 1.01
C ALA A 160 -8.45 -8.80 0.94
N GLY A 161 -7.78 -9.26 2.02
CA GLY A 161 -6.32 -9.51 2.02
C GLY A 161 -5.46 -8.26 1.69
N GLU A 162 -6.03 -7.06 1.84
CA GLU A 162 -5.36 -5.79 1.55
C GLU A 162 -4.56 -5.34 2.78
N PHE A 163 -3.25 -5.56 2.75
CA PHE A 163 -2.36 -5.16 3.83
C PHE A 163 -1.89 -3.72 3.60
N TYR A 164 -2.41 -2.79 4.38
CA TYR A 164 -1.92 -1.41 4.38
C TYR A 164 -0.70 -1.28 5.27
N THR A 165 0.30 -0.55 4.79
CA THR A 165 1.53 -0.31 5.55
C THR A 165 1.32 0.79 6.59
N PRO A 166 1.61 0.55 7.88
CA PRO A 166 1.57 1.59 8.90
C PRO A 166 2.47 2.78 8.53
N ARG A 167 2.00 4.00 8.82
CA ARG A 167 2.71 5.24 8.46
C ARG A 167 4.10 5.34 9.08
N ALA A 168 4.25 4.85 10.32
CA ALA A 168 5.55 4.76 10.98
C ALA A 168 6.54 3.89 10.19
N VAL A 169 6.07 2.76 9.63
CA VAL A 169 6.90 1.86 8.82
C VAL A 169 7.27 2.52 7.48
N THR A 170 6.31 3.12 6.77
CA THR A 170 6.60 3.82 5.52
C THR A 170 7.61 4.95 5.74
N GLN A 171 7.43 5.74 6.80
CA GLN A 171 8.32 6.85 7.13
C GLN A 171 9.72 6.37 7.51
N PHE A 172 9.83 5.33 8.33
CA PHE A 172 11.11 4.78 8.70
C PHE A 172 11.89 4.26 7.48
N ILE A 173 11.24 3.50 6.60
CA ILE A 173 11.87 2.99 5.38
C ILE A 173 12.34 4.14 4.48
N VAL A 174 11.48 5.14 4.22
CA VAL A 174 11.85 6.30 3.39
C VAL A 174 12.98 7.11 4.02
N ASP A 175 12.97 7.30 5.34
CA ASP A 175 14.05 8.00 6.04
C ASP A 175 15.41 7.29 5.88
N GLN A 176 15.42 5.95 5.99
CA GLN A 176 16.65 5.16 5.94
C GLN A 176 17.16 4.93 4.52
N VAL A 177 16.25 4.70 3.57
CA VAL A 177 16.56 4.66 2.14
C VAL A 177 16.99 6.05 1.66
N ASN A 178 16.41 7.11 2.22
CA ASN A 178 16.79 8.49 2.01
C ASN A 178 16.82 8.93 0.53
N PRO A 179 15.68 8.91 -0.20
CA PRO A 179 15.59 9.41 -1.57
C PRO A 179 16.06 10.86 -1.69
N ARG A 180 16.71 11.21 -2.80
CA ARG A 180 17.25 12.55 -3.08
C ARG A 180 16.60 13.18 -4.30
N LEU A 181 16.54 14.51 -4.31
CA LEU A 181 16.06 15.27 -5.48
C LEU A 181 16.89 14.91 -6.72
N GLY A 182 16.21 14.63 -7.83
CA GLY A 182 16.82 14.21 -9.10
C GLY A 182 17.04 12.70 -9.24
N GLU A 183 16.77 11.90 -8.20
CA GLU A 183 16.72 10.44 -8.32
C GLU A 183 15.38 9.98 -8.87
N THR A 184 15.40 8.91 -9.66
CA THR A 184 14.19 8.18 -10.07
C THR A 184 13.80 7.16 -9.01
N ILE A 185 12.53 7.18 -8.58
CA ILE A 185 11.99 6.41 -7.46
C ILE A 185 10.77 5.62 -7.95
N MET A 186 10.56 4.41 -7.47
CA MET A 186 9.41 3.59 -7.83
C MET A 186 8.84 2.81 -6.64
N ASP A 187 7.52 2.71 -6.59
CA ASP A 187 6.81 1.71 -5.79
C ASP A 187 6.01 0.77 -6.73
N PRO A 188 6.46 -0.48 -6.96
CA PRO A 188 5.81 -1.40 -7.89
C PRO A 188 4.50 -2.01 -7.37
N ALA A 189 4.10 -1.73 -6.13
CA ALA A 189 2.86 -2.18 -5.51
C ALA A 189 2.32 -1.09 -4.57
N CYS A 190 1.97 0.06 -5.15
CA CYS A 190 1.87 1.31 -4.37
C CYS A 190 0.63 1.42 -3.49
N GLY A 191 -0.35 0.53 -3.62
CA GLY A 191 -1.59 0.58 -2.85
C GLY A 191 -2.23 1.95 -2.95
N THR A 192 -2.54 2.55 -1.79
CA THR A 192 -3.12 3.90 -1.69
C THR A 192 -2.09 5.03 -1.65
N GLY A 193 -0.86 4.76 -2.10
CA GLY A 193 0.22 5.75 -2.22
C GLY A 193 1.00 5.99 -0.94
N GLY A 194 1.00 5.04 0.00
CA GLY A 194 1.57 5.21 1.33
C GLY A 194 3.04 5.65 1.33
N PHE A 195 3.86 4.94 0.55
CA PHE A 195 5.26 5.30 0.34
C PHE A 195 5.42 6.54 -0.54
N LEU A 196 4.59 6.70 -1.57
CA LEU A 196 4.70 7.82 -2.52
C LEU A 196 4.48 9.17 -1.83
N THR A 197 3.49 9.28 -0.94
CA THR A 197 3.27 10.52 -0.17
C THR A 197 4.42 10.79 0.79
N CYS A 198 4.96 9.75 1.43
CA CYS A 198 6.13 9.87 2.29
C CYS A 198 7.40 10.31 1.52
N ILE A 199 7.59 9.81 0.29
CA ILE A 199 8.64 10.28 -0.62
C ILE A 199 8.46 11.77 -0.93
N ILE A 200 7.24 12.20 -1.27
CA ILE A 200 6.93 13.60 -1.58
C ILE A 200 7.29 14.49 -0.40
N ASP A 201 6.87 14.13 0.82
CA ASP A 201 7.20 14.88 2.03
C ASP A 201 8.70 14.93 2.30
N HIS A 202 9.39 13.80 2.10
CA HIS A 202 10.84 13.70 2.27
C HIS A 202 11.61 14.58 1.28
N LEU A 203 11.17 14.62 0.02
CA LEU A 203 11.78 15.46 -1.02
C LEU A 203 11.41 16.94 -0.86
N ASN A 204 10.19 17.25 -0.41
CA ASN A 204 9.76 18.61 -0.10
C ASN A 204 10.63 19.26 0.99
N LYS A 205 11.05 18.49 2.00
CA LYS A 205 12.01 18.94 3.03
C LYS A 205 13.39 19.29 2.44
N GLN A 206 13.75 18.72 1.29
CA GLN A 206 15.02 18.98 0.59
C GLN A 206 14.90 20.13 -0.43
N ALA A 207 13.70 20.38 -0.95
CA ALA A 207 13.46 21.37 -1.99
C ALA A 207 13.45 22.79 -1.43
N LYS A 208 14.38 23.62 -1.90
CA LYS A 208 14.55 25.03 -1.48
C LYS A 208 13.99 26.04 -2.46
N THR A 209 13.62 25.60 -3.67
CA THR A 209 13.15 26.47 -4.76
C THR A 209 11.89 25.90 -5.42
N PRO A 210 11.02 26.72 -6.04
CA PRO A 210 9.86 26.25 -6.79
C PRO A 210 10.23 25.24 -7.88
N LYS A 211 11.33 25.50 -8.62
CA LYS A 211 11.82 24.60 -9.67
C LYS A 211 12.23 23.23 -9.14
N GLN A 212 12.79 23.15 -7.92
CA GLN A 212 13.07 21.85 -7.30
C GLN A 212 11.80 21.11 -6.89
N ARG A 213 10.74 21.82 -6.52
CA ARG A 213 9.43 21.22 -6.20
C ARG A 213 8.76 20.66 -7.45
N GLU A 214 8.89 21.33 -8.59
CA GLU A 214 8.38 20.83 -9.87
C GLU A 214 9.00 19.48 -10.26
N VAL A 215 10.30 19.29 -9.99
CA VAL A 215 11.01 18.03 -10.27
C VAL A 215 10.48 16.85 -9.43
N ILE A 216 9.89 17.10 -8.24
CA ILE A 216 9.36 16.04 -7.38
C ILE A 216 8.28 15.23 -8.10
N GLN A 217 7.39 15.89 -8.84
CA GLN A 217 6.32 15.22 -9.58
C GLN A 217 6.85 14.20 -10.59
N GLU A 218 8.02 14.47 -11.19
CA GLU A 218 8.66 13.60 -12.18
C GLU A 218 9.60 12.57 -11.55
N SER A 219 9.88 12.68 -10.25
CA SER A 219 10.89 11.86 -9.57
C SER A 219 10.38 10.48 -9.15
N PHE A 220 9.06 10.28 -9.03
CA PHE A 220 8.48 9.02 -8.57
C PHE A 220 7.49 8.41 -9.57
N SER A 221 7.31 7.10 -9.48
CA SER A 221 6.32 6.33 -10.23
C SER A 221 5.73 5.22 -9.36
N GLY A 222 4.53 4.78 -9.71
CA GLY A 222 3.81 3.75 -8.97
C GLY A 222 3.02 2.83 -9.89
N ILE A 223 2.79 1.59 -9.45
CA ILE A 223 1.85 0.68 -10.12
C ILE A 223 0.99 0.01 -9.05
N GLU A 224 -0.31 -0.01 -9.28
CA GLU A 224 -1.28 -0.66 -8.39
C GLU A 224 -2.24 -1.51 -9.22
N LYS A 225 -2.47 -2.76 -8.77
CA LYS A 225 -3.28 -3.75 -9.49
C LYS A 225 -4.78 -3.55 -9.28
N LYS A 226 -5.20 -3.12 -8.09
CA LYS A 226 -6.61 -2.98 -7.74
C LYS A 226 -7.09 -1.56 -7.99
N HIS A 227 -8.25 -1.44 -8.65
CA HIS A 227 -8.84 -0.16 -9.03
C HIS A 227 -9.05 0.78 -7.85
N LEU A 228 -9.76 0.34 -6.80
CA LEU A 228 -10.07 1.21 -5.66
C LEU A 228 -8.80 1.75 -4.96
N PRO A 229 -7.80 0.92 -4.58
CA PRO A 229 -6.53 1.43 -4.08
C PRO A 229 -5.81 2.39 -5.03
N HIS A 230 -5.84 2.14 -6.34
CA HIS A 230 -5.26 3.03 -7.34
C HIS A 230 -5.93 4.41 -7.35
N ILE A 231 -7.28 4.47 -7.34
CA ILE A 231 -8.03 5.74 -7.25
C ILE A 231 -7.66 6.46 -5.97
N LEU A 232 -7.59 5.71 -4.88
CA LEU A 232 -7.24 6.27 -3.59
C LEU A 232 -5.81 6.82 -3.56
N CYS A 233 -4.87 6.18 -4.25
CA CYS A 233 -3.52 6.69 -4.44
C CYS A 233 -3.52 8.01 -5.20
N MET A 234 -4.20 8.07 -6.35
CA MET A 234 -4.23 9.28 -7.18
C MET A 234 -4.80 10.47 -6.42
N THR A 235 -5.91 10.28 -5.71
CA THR A 235 -6.48 11.31 -4.83
C THR A 235 -5.49 11.73 -3.75
N ASN A 236 -4.79 10.78 -3.11
CA ASN A 236 -3.80 11.10 -2.08
C ASN A 236 -2.67 11.98 -2.63
N LEU A 237 -2.21 11.69 -3.86
CA LEU A 237 -1.16 12.48 -4.51
C LEU A 237 -1.61 13.90 -4.86
N LEU A 238 -2.84 14.09 -5.32
CA LEU A 238 -3.42 15.42 -5.55
C LEU A 238 -3.39 16.25 -4.25
N LEU A 239 -3.80 15.66 -3.13
CA LEU A 239 -3.77 16.31 -1.81
C LEU A 239 -2.34 16.69 -1.38
N HIS A 240 -1.34 15.89 -1.74
CA HIS A 240 0.07 16.16 -1.48
C HIS A 240 0.73 17.09 -2.52
N GLY A 241 -0.06 17.75 -3.37
CA GLY A 241 0.40 18.83 -4.25
C GLY A 241 0.95 18.37 -5.59
N ILE A 242 0.71 17.12 -5.96
CA ILE A 242 1.01 16.60 -7.28
C ILE A 242 -0.11 17.02 -8.22
N LYS A 243 0.22 17.83 -9.23
CA LYS A 243 -0.80 18.43 -10.11
C LYS A 243 -1.43 17.40 -11.05
N VAL A 244 -0.59 16.49 -11.55
CA VAL A 244 -1.02 15.44 -12.49
C VAL A 244 -0.30 14.14 -12.11
N PRO A 245 -0.93 13.24 -11.33
CA PRO A 245 -0.32 11.97 -10.91
C PRO A 245 -0.29 10.91 -12.04
N SER A 246 0.06 11.30 -13.27
CA SER A 246 0.13 10.41 -14.44
C SER A 246 1.21 9.33 -14.35
N ASN A 247 2.10 9.41 -13.35
CA ASN A 247 3.20 8.48 -13.14
C ASN A 247 2.77 7.25 -12.31
N VAL A 248 1.51 7.20 -11.85
CA VAL A 248 0.92 6.05 -11.18
C VAL A 248 -0.03 5.33 -12.12
N ARG A 249 0.25 4.05 -12.42
CA ARG A 249 -0.52 3.26 -13.40
C ARG A 249 -1.40 2.23 -12.70
N HIS A 250 -2.59 2.03 -13.25
CA HIS A 250 -3.44 0.90 -12.89
C HIS A 250 -3.00 -0.32 -13.72
N GLY A 251 -2.60 -1.41 -13.07
CA GLY A 251 -2.21 -2.65 -13.74
C GLY A 251 -1.44 -3.63 -12.86
N ASN A 252 -1.33 -4.87 -13.33
CA ASN A 252 -0.54 -5.89 -12.65
C ASN A 252 0.94 -5.77 -13.04
N THR A 253 1.79 -5.34 -12.10
CA THR A 253 3.23 -5.19 -12.32
C THR A 253 3.91 -6.49 -12.74
N LEU A 254 3.46 -7.64 -12.22
CA LEU A 254 4.02 -8.97 -12.49
C LEU A 254 3.53 -9.57 -13.82
N ALA A 255 2.49 -8.99 -14.44
CA ALA A 255 1.97 -9.46 -15.72
C ALA A 255 2.89 -9.15 -16.91
N ARG A 256 3.86 -8.25 -16.74
CA ARG A 256 4.87 -7.96 -17.75
C ARG A 256 6.08 -8.90 -17.61
N PRO A 257 6.52 -9.57 -18.68
CA PRO A 257 7.72 -10.41 -18.67
C PRO A 257 8.94 -9.70 -18.07
N LEU A 258 9.67 -10.36 -17.16
CA LEU A 258 10.83 -9.79 -16.47
C LEU A 258 11.89 -9.26 -17.46
N ARG A 259 12.06 -9.98 -18.59
CA ARG A 259 13.00 -9.64 -19.66
C ARG A 259 12.67 -8.32 -20.37
N ASP A 260 11.39 -7.92 -20.38
CA ASP A 260 10.92 -6.75 -21.10
C ASP A 260 11.16 -5.46 -20.29
N TRP A 261 11.44 -5.56 -18.99
CA TRP A 261 11.91 -4.44 -18.18
C TRP A 261 13.34 -4.08 -18.58
N GLY A 262 13.46 -2.99 -19.33
CA GLY A 262 14.71 -2.55 -19.94
C GLY A 262 15.56 -1.63 -19.04
N PRO A 263 16.83 -1.37 -19.42
CA PRO A 263 17.71 -0.49 -18.64
C PRO A 263 17.18 0.93 -18.41
N LYS A 264 16.37 1.47 -19.34
CA LYS A 264 15.78 2.82 -19.25
C LYS A 264 14.72 2.94 -18.16
N GLU A 265 14.14 1.82 -17.74
CA GLU A 265 13.09 1.77 -16.72
C GLU A 265 13.66 1.47 -15.34
N ARG A 266 14.99 1.24 -15.26
CA ARG A 266 15.64 1.06 -13.98
C ARG A 266 15.62 2.35 -13.18
N VAL A 267 15.49 2.23 -11.87
CA VAL A 267 15.38 3.35 -10.94
C VAL A 267 16.52 3.36 -9.92
N ASN A 268 16.72 4.51 -9.29
CA ASN A 268 17.72 4.68 -8.24
C ASN A 268 17.22 4.15 -6.90
N VAL A 269 15.91 4.25 -6.66
CA VAL A 269 15.31 3.91 -5.38
C VAL A 269 14.02 3.12 -5.58
N ILE A 270 13.86 2.05 -4.80
CA ILE A 270 12.58 1.36 -4.65
C ILE A 270 12.19 1.34 -3.18
N VAL A 271 10.96 1.76 -2.88
CA VAL A 271 10.36 1.58 -1.56
C VAL A 271 8.98 0.98 -1.74
N THR A 272 8.68 -0.12 -1.04
CA THR A 272 7.45 -0.86 -1.31
C THR A 272 7.09 -1.85 -0.21
N ASN A 273 5.81 -2.20 -0.15
CA ASN A 273 5.28 -3.29 0.66
C ASN A 273 4.53 -4.26 -0.28
N PRO A 274 5.22 -5.23 -0.89
CA PRO A 274 4.58 -6.19 -1.77
C PRO A 274 3.52 -7.00 -1.01
N PRO A 275 2.49 -7.53 -1.70
CA PRO A 275 1.51 -8.41 -1.07
C PRO A 275 2.19 -9.59 -0.37
N PHE A 276 1.89 -9.80 0.93
CA PHE A 276 2.51 -10.85 1.76
C PHE A 276 2.09 -12.27 1.38
N GLY A 277 0.96 -12.41 0.71
CA GLY A 277 0.40 -13.68 0.28
C GLY A 277 -0.65 -13.45 -0.81
N GLY A 278 -1.20 -14.55 -1.31
CA GLY A 278 -2.00 -14.58 -2.52
C GLY A 278 -1.21 -15.24 -3.65
N MET A 279 -1.93 -15.94 -4.51
CA MET A 279 -1.37 -16.48 -5.74
C MET A 279 -1.71 -15.51 -6.87
N GLU A 280 -0.73 -15.24 -7.73
CA GLU A 280 -1.03 -14.59 -9.01
C GLU A 280 -1.88 -15.51 -9.90
N GLU A 281 -2.48 -14.91 -10.92
CA GLU A 281 -3.20 -15.66 -11.96
C GLU A 281 -2.26 -16.69 -12.62
N ASP A 282 -2.81 -17.84 -13.00
CA ASP A 282 -2.05 -18.90 -13.66
C ASP A 282 -1.32 -18.36 -14.89
N GLY A 283 -0.02 -18.64 -14.97
CA GLY A 283 0.85 -18.22 -16.08
C GLY A 283 1.65 -16.96 -15.79
N ILE A 284 1.37 -16.21 -14.73
CA ILE A 284 2.20 -15.04 -14.34
C ILE A 284 3.62 -15.48 -13.99
N GLU A 285 3.80 -16.64 -13.38
CA GLU A 285 5.12 -17.22 -13.08
C GLU A 285 5.98 -17.43 -14.33
N SER A 286 5.36 -17.65 -15.50
CA SER A 286 6.07 -17.84 -16.77
C SER A 286 6.78 -16.58 -17.28
N ASN A 287 6.45 -15.41 -16.72
CA ASN A 287 7.14 -14.14 -16.96
C ASN A 287 8.53 -14.09 -16.33
N PHE A 288 8.86 -15.05 -15.47
CA PHE A 288 10.13 -15.12 -14.74
C PHE A 288 11.01 -16.28 -15.25
N PRO A 289 12.35 -16.15 -15.12
CA PRO A 289 13.27 -17.26 -15.40
C PRO A 289 12.90 -18.52 -14.61
N SER A 290 13.12 -19.69 -15.22
CA SER A 290 12.71 -21.00 -14.70
C SER A 290 13.12 -21.28 -13.25
N GLU A 291 14.29 -20.75 -12.85
CA GLU A 291 14.88 -20.89 -11.53
C GLU A 291 14.18 -20.06 -10.45
N PHE A 292 13.40 -19.05 -10.85
CA PHE A 292 12.66 -18.12 -9.99
C PHE A 292 11.14 -18.26 -10.11
N GLN A 293 10.63 -19.24 -10.86
CA GLN A 293 9.19 -19.45 -11.03
C GLN A 293 8.57 -19.98 -9.73
N THR A 294 7.72 -19.17 -9.13
CA THR A 294 6.96 -19.47 -7.91
C THR A 294 5.61 -18.78 -7.98
N ARG A 295 4.62 -19.31 -7.25
CA ARG A 295 3.28 -18.70 -7.12
C ARG A 295 3.21 -17.68 -5.99
N GLU A 296 4.29 -17.53 -5.23
CA GLU A 296 4.38 -16.60 -4.11
C GLU A 296 4.64 -15.18 -4.62
N THR A 297 3.62 -14.32 -4.58
CA THR A 297 3.68 -12.94 -5.08
C THR A 297 4.86 -12.15 -4.50
N ALA A 298 5.12 -12.24 -3.19
CA ALA A 298 6.22 -11.52 -2.53
C ALA A 298 7.60 -11.88 -3.10
N ASP A 299 7.82 -13.14 -3.47
CA ASP A 299 9.08 -13.61 -4.02
C ASP A 299 9.31 -13.07 -5.45
N LEU A 300 8.25 -13.09 -6.28
CA LEU A 300 8.29 -12.54 -7.63
C LEU A 300 8.57 -11.03 -7.61
N PHE A 301 7.98 -10.29 -6.66
CA PHE A 301 8.31 -8.89 -6.46
C PHE A 301 9.78 -8.68 -6.06
N LEU A 302 10.35 -9.52 -5.18
CA LEU A 302 11.77 -9.40 -4.82
C LEU A 302 12.68 -9.56 -6.06
N VAL A 303 12.39 -10.52 -6.93
CA VAL A 303 13.12 -10.71 -8.20
C VAL A 303 12.96 -9.51 -9.13
N LEU A 304 11.73 -8.98 -9.25
CA LEU A 304 11.46 -7.79 -10.04
C LEU A 304 12.21 -6.56 -9.50
N ILE A 305 12.23 -6.34 -8.19
CA ILE A 305 12.91 -5.21 -7.55
C ILE A 305 14.41 -5.26 -7.87
N MET A 306 15.05 -6.43 -7.74
CA MET A 306 16.45 -6.61 -8.14
C MET A 306 16.65 -6.27 -9.62
N ARG A 307 15.73 -6.64 -10.51
CA ARG A 307 15.80 -6.28 -11.95
C ARG A 307 15.67 -4.78 -12.20
N LEU A 308 14.77 -4.11 -11.48
CA LEU A 308 14.43 -2.69 -11.65
C LEU A 308 15.45 -1.73 -11.03
N LEU A 309 16.29 -2.16 -10.08
CA LEU A 309 17.34 -1.28 -9.58
C LEU A 309 18.46 -1.07 -10.62
N LYS A 310 18.92 0.18 -10.72
CA LYS A 310 20.23 0.52 -11.31
C LYS A 310 21.36 -0.05 -10.42
N ASP A 311 22.55 -0.19 -10.97
CA ASP A 311 23.73 -0.47 -10.14
C ASP A 311 23.98 0.75 -9.23
N GLY A 312 24.25 0.51 -7.95
CA GLY A 312 24.24 1.53 -6.90
C GLY A 312 22.85 2.03 -6.49
N GLY A 313 21.78 1.53 -7.11
CA GLY A 313 20.41 1.74 -6.68
C GLY A 313 20.11 0.96 -5.41
N ARG A 314 19.17 1.46 -4.60
CA ARG A 314 18.88 0.93 -3.26
C ARG A 314 17.39 0.71 -3.04
N ALA A 315 17.06 -0.31 -2.26
CA ALA A 315 15.70 -0.65 -1.92
C ALA A 315 15.48 -0.71 -0.42
N GLY A 316 14.27 -0.34 0.00
CA GLY A 316 13.74 -0.62 1.34
C GLY A 316 12.34 -1.19 1.21
N LEU A 317 12.11 -2.40 1.70
CA LEU A 317 10.85 -3.10 1.50
C LEU A 317 10.44 -3.92 2.72
N VAL A 318 9.15 -4.19 2.80
CA VAL A 318 8.56 -5.07 3.82
C VAL A 318 8.39 -6.48 3.23
N LEU A 319 8.79 -7.51 3.97
CA LEU A 319 8.54 -8.92 3.61
C LEU A 319 8.11 -9.73 4.85
N PRO A 320 7.26 -10.76 4.67
CA PRO A 320 6.88 -11.66 5.76
C PRO A 320 8.03 -12.61 6.13
N ASP A 321 8.00 -13.19 7.34
CA ASP A 321 8.98 -14.21 7.76
C ASP A 321 9.11 -15.37 6.76
N GLY A 322 8.01 -15.76 6.10
CA GLY A 322 8.00 -16.84 5.11
C GLY A 322 8.96 -16.64 3.93
N THR A 323 9.29 -15.39 3.58
CA THR A 323 10.32 -15.11 2.56
C THR A 323 11.74 -15.32 3.10
N LEU A 324 11.97 -15.13 4.41
CA LEU A 324 13.29 -15.27 5.03
C LEU A 324 13.69 -16.74 5.20
N PHE A 325 12.80 -17.58 5.75
CA PHE A 325 13.10 -18.99 6.06
C PHE A 325 12.74 -19.98 4.96
N GLY A 326 11.92 -19.58 3.97
CA GLY A 326 11.46 -20.49 2.94
C GLY A 326 12.59 -21.10 2.09
N GLU A 327 12.33 -22.31 1.59
CA GLU A 327 13.30 -23.15 0.87
C GLU A 327 12.96 -23.29 -0.63
N GLY A 328 13.79 -24.01 -1.38
CA GLY A 328 13.57 -24.32 -2.80
C GLY A 328 13.81 -23.11 -3.70
N VAL A 329 12.77 -22.64 -4.41
CA VAL A 329 12.87 -21.43 -5.26
C VAL A 329 13.23 -20.21 -4.43
N LYS A 330 12.70 -20.09 -3.21
CA LYS A 330 13.05 -19.01 -2.27
C LYS A 330 14.54 -19.00 -1.92
N THR A 331 15.16 -20.16 -1.77
CA THR A 331 16.62 -20.27 -1.56
C THR A 331 17.39 -19.67 -2.73
N ARG A 332 17.00 -19.97 -3.97
CA ARG A 332 17.64 -19.42 -5.18
C ARG A 332 17.48 -17.91 -5.30
N ILE A 333 16.30 -17.39 -4.95
CA ILE A 333 16.03 -15.95 -4.95
C ILE A 333 16.89 -15.25 -3.89
N LYS A 334 17.02 -15.82 -2.68
CA LYS A 334 17.89 -15.29 -1.62
C LYS A 334 19.36 -15.35 -2.01
N GLU A 335 19.80 -16.42 -2.66
CA GLU A 335 21.16 -16.54 -3.20
C GLU A 335 21.44 -15.45 -4.24
N ALA A 336 20.51 -15.23 -5.18
CA ALA A 336 20.62 -14.15 -6.16
C ALA A 336 20.67 -12.77 -5.49
N LEU A 337 19.81 -12.51 -4.51
CA LEU A 337 19.81 -11.27 -3.72
C LEU A 337 21.17 -11.03 -3.05
N LEU A 338 21.72 -12.04 -2.39
CA LEU A 338 22.98 -11.92 -1.65
C LEU A 338 24.20 -11.84 -2.58
N THR A 339 24.08 -12.32 -3.81
CA THR A 339 25.18 -12.28 -4.81
C THR A 339 25.18 -10.98 -5.61
N GLU A 340 24.00 -10.51 -6.02
CA GLU A 340 23.85 -9.32 -6.87
C GLU A 340 23.71 -8.02 -6.07
N CYS A 341 23.27 -8.11 -4.82
CA CYS A 341 23.02 -6.97 -3.94
C CYS A 341 23.72 -7.13 -2.59
N ASN A 342 23.98 -5.97 -1.98
CA ASN A 342 24.47 -5.83 -0.62
C ASN A 342 23.26 -5.69 0.29
N LEU A 343 22.70 -6.80 0.73
CA LEU A 343 21.68 -6.86 1.78
C LEU A 343 22.34 -6.53 3.11
N HIS A 344 22.42 -5.24 3.41
CA HIS A 344 23.19 -4.76 4.54
C HIS A 344 22.40 -4.74 5.85
N THR A 345 21.06 -4.68 5.80
CA THR A 345 20.23 -4.57 7.01
C THR A 345 18.89 -5.28 6.87
N ILE A 346 18.50 -6.00 7.93
CA ILE A 346 17.15 -6.52 8.17
C ILE A 346 16.68 -6.00 9.53
N VAL A 347 15.58 -5.25 9.56
CA VAL A 347 14.89 -4.88 10.81
C VAL A 347 13.73 -5.84 11.03
N ARG A 348 13.77 -6.61 12.10
CA ARG A 348 12.69 -7.54 12.49
C ARG A 348 11.64 -6.78 13.27
N LEU A 349 10.42 -6.75 12.74
CA LEU A 349 9.29 -6.11 13.42
C LEU A 349 8.57 -7.14 14.31
N PRO A 350 8.08 -6.72 15.48
CA PRO A 350 7.37 -7.62 16.36
C PRO A 350 5.94 -7.88 15.85
N ASN A 351 5.24 -8.82 16.48
CA ASN A 351 3.89 -9.21 16.08
C ASN A 351 2.91 -8.02 16.13
N GLY A 352 1.92 -8.06 15.23
CA GLY A 352 0.77 -7.17 15.28
C GLY A 352 1.01 -5.75 14.76
N VAL A 353 2.21 -5.43 14.26
CA VAL A 353 2.47 -4.13 13.60
C VAL A 353 1.46 -3.85 12.48
N PHE A 354 1.03 -4.91 11.77
CA PHE A 354 0.05 -4.84 10.70
C PHE A 354 -1.38 -5.22 11.16
N ASN A 355 -1.67 -5.20 12.47
CA ASN A 355 -3.03 -5.43 12.96
C ASN A 355 -3.97 -4.28 12.57
N PRO A 356 -5.26 -4.57 12.30
CA PRO A 356 -5.92 -5.86 12.40
C PRO A 356 -5.79 -6.77 11.15
N TYR A 357 -5.00 -6.38 10.15
CA TYR A 357 -4.96 -7.07 8.85
C TYR A 357 -4.26 -8.42 8.92
N THR A 358 -3.13 -8.47 9.62
CA THR A 358 -2.38 -9.72 9.82
C THR A 358 -1.58 -9.69 11.11
N SER A 359 -1.53 -10.86 11.75
CA SER A 359 -0.63 -11.14 12.87
C SER A 359 0.75 -11.64 12.42
N ILE A 360 0.96 -11.80 11.11
CA ILE A 360 2.23 -12.26 10.53
C ILE A 360 3.36 -11.30 10.92
N ARG A 361 4.49 -11.87 11.36
CA ARG A 361 5.74 -11.13 11.55
C ARG A 361 6.29 -10.68 10.21
N THR A 362 6.75 -9.45 10.21
CA THR A 362 7.24 -8.76 9.02
C THR A 362 8.62 -8.21 9.30
N ASN A 363 9.37 -8.04 8.22
CA ASN A 363 10.76 -7.65 8.27
C ASN A 363 10.99 -6.55 7.24
N LEU A 364 11.81 -5.58 7.61
CA LEU A 364 12.20 -4.49 6.74
C LEU A 364 13.59 -4.80 6.18
N LEU A 365 13.66 -5.10 4.89
CA LEU A 365 14.91 -5.38 4.21
C LEU A 365 15.44 -4.11 3.57
N PHE A 366 16.75 -3.91 3.66
CA PHE A 366 17.44 -2.80 3.01
C PHE A 366 18.67 -3.31 2.28
N PHE A 367 18.75 -3.03 0.98
CA PHE A 367 19.85 -3.49 0.15
C PHE A 367 20.19 -2.53 -0.98
N THR A 368 21.46 -2.59 -1.40
CA THR A 368 21.99 -1.80 -2.52
C THR A 368 22.49 -2.75 -3.62
N LYS A 369 22.10 -2.50 -4.87
CA LYS A 369 22.47 -3.35 -6.00
C LYS A 369 23.88 -3.09 -6.50
N GLY A 370 24.54 -4.15 -6.95
CA GLY A 370 25.79 -4.08 -7.71
C GLY A 370 27.03 -4.49 -6.92
N GLN A 371 26.90 -4.80 -5.63
CA GLN A 371 27.96 -5.39 -4.81
C GLN A 371 27.39 -6.58 -4.05
N PRO A 372 28.13 -7.70 -3.89
CA PRO A 372 27.65 -8.85 -3.13
C PRO A 372 27.58 -8.55 -1.63
N THR A 373 26.69 -9.26 -0.94
CA THR A 373 26.57 -9.22 0.51
C THR A 373 27.75 -9.93 1.17
N THR A 374 28.41 -9.25 2.09
CA THR A 374 29.50 -9.83 2.92
C THR A 374 29.03 -10.20 4.33
N ALA A 375 28.05 -9.47 4.86
CA ALA A 375 27.43 -9.70 6.15
C ALA A 375 26.11 -8.93 6.19
N VAL A 376 25.16 -9.44 6.95
CA VAL A 376 23.86 -8.80 7.17
C VAL A 376 23.80 -8.33 8.63
N TRP A 377 23.45 -7.07 8.84
CA TRP A 377 23.07 -6.60 10.17
C TRP A 377 21.60 -6.87 10.41
N TYR A 378 21.28 -7.41 11.58
CA TYR A 378 19.91 -7.52 12.06
C TYR A 378 19.67 -6.51 13.16
N TYR A 379 18.46 -5.98 13.22
CA TYR A 379 17.98 -5.19 14.34
C TYR A 379 16.59 -5.66 14.73
N GLU A 380 16.39 -6.04 15.97
CA GLU A 380 15.09 -6.44 16.50
C GLU A 380 14.38 -5.23 17.12
N HIS A 381 13.28 -4.82 16.50
CA HIS A 381 12.50 -3.68 16.96
C HIS A 381 11.79 -4.04 18.27
N PRO A 382 12.01 -3.28 19.36
CA PRO A 382 11.39 -3.56 20.65
C PRO A 382 9.90 -3.20 20.65
N TYR A 383 9.15 -3.79 21.57
CA TYR A 383 7.89 -3.18 21.98
C TYR A 383 8.12 -1.98 22.90
N PRO A 384 7.18 -1.03 22.98
CA PRO A 384 7.10 -0.09 24.08
C PRO A 384 7.04 -0.78 25.43
N ASP A 385 7.52 -0.10 26.47
CA ASP A 385 7.47 -0.63 27.83
C ASP A 385 6.04 -1.03 28.23
N GLY A 386 5.88 -2.30 28.63
CA GLY A 386 4.61 -2.88 29.03
C GLY A 386 3.69 -3.32 27.88
N ALA A 387 4.06 -3.09 26.62
CA ALA A 387 3.33 -3.62 25.46
C ALA A 387 3.81 -5.04 25.10
N LYS A 388 2.86 -5.90 24.71
CA LYS A 388 3.14 -7.28 24.24
C LYS A 388 2.70 -7.52 22.79
N SER A 389 1.92 -6.60 22.22
CA SER A 389 1.41 -6.64 20.85
C SER A 389 0.81 -5.29 20.46
N TYR A 390 0.91 -4.91 19.19
CA TYR A 390 0.20 -3.76 18.63
C TYR A 390 -1.24 -4.14 18.24
N ASN A 391 -2.13 -3.15 18.22
CA ASN A 391 -3.52 -3.32 17.79
C ASN A 391 -4.10 -2.02 17.20
N LYS A 392 -5.34 -2.07 16.69
CA LYS A 392 -6.00 -0.90 16.06
C LYS A 392 -6.02 0.35 16.97
N GLY A 393 -6.11 0.19 18.29
CA GLY A 393 -6.13 1.31 19.24
C GLY A 393 -4.75 1.79 19.69
N LYS A 394 -3.72 0.97 19.53
CA LYS A 394 -2.31 1.27 19.84
C LYS A 394 -1.44 0.78 18.68
N PRO A 395 -1.47 1.46 17.53
CA PRO A 395 -0.60 1.14 16.41
C PRO A 395 0.83 1.58 16.70
N ILE A 396 1.78 1.06 15.92
CA ILE A 396 3.18 1.51 15.96
C ILE A 396 3.30 3.00 15.60
N ASP A 397 4.12 3.71 16.35
CA ASP A 397 4.43 5.13 16.15
C ASP A 397 5.85 5.35 15.61
N ILE A 398 6.05 6.44 14.86
CA ILE A 398 7.36 6.75 14.27
C ILE A 398 8.44 7.05 15.31
N SER A 399 8.06 7.53 16.50
CA SER A 399 8.99 7.79 17.59
C SER A 399 9.65 6.51 18.12
N GLU A 400 9.00 5.36 17.95
CA GLU A 400 9.52 4.06 18.37
C GLU A 400 10.71 3.62 17.54
N PHE A 401 10.84 4.12 16.31
CA PHE A 401 12.00 3.88 15.43
C PHE A 401 13.23 4.76 15.76
N ALA A 402 13.18 5.59 16.81
CA ALA A 402 14.27 6.52 17.12
C ALA A 402 15.59 5.78 17.44
N VAL A 403 15.52 4.60 18.06
CA VAL A 403 16.69 3.81 18.43
C VAL A 403 17.39 3.21 17.20
N GLU A 404 16.62 2.69 16.23
CA GLU A 404 17.13 2.21 14.95
C GLU A 404 17.76 3.35 14.15
N LYS A 405 17.09 4.50 14.10
CA LYS A 405 17.59 5.70 13.39
C LYS A 405 18.92 6.19 13.98
N ALA A 406 19.06 6.18 15.30
CA ALA A 406 20.29 6.57 15.97
C ALA A 406 21.44 5.58 15.70
N TRP A 407 21.13 4.28 15.62
CA TRP A 407 22.10 3.23 15.36
C TRP A 407 22.50 3.08 13.88
N TRP A 408 21.67 3.56 12.95
CA TRP A 408 21.71 3.20 11.53
C TRP A 408 23.07 3.36 10.83
N GLY A 409 23.79 4.45 11.07
CA GLY A 409 25.06 4.76 10.41
C GLY A 409 24.95 5.03 8.90
N SER A 410 26.03 4.83 8.15
CA SER A 410 26.13 5.15 6.72
C SER A 410 26.77 4.02 5.92
N GLU A 411 26.14 3.60 4.83
CA GLU A 411 26.73 2.60 3.92
C GLU A 411 28.05 3.09 3.30
N LYS A 412 28.21 4.40 3.09
CA LYS A 412 29.40 4.99 2.43
C LYS A 412 30.71 4.69 3.15
N ASP A 413 30.66 4.48 4.46
CA ASP A 413 31.84 4.15 5.25
C ASP A 413 31.90 2.67 5.65
N GLY A 414 30.98 1.84 5.14
CA GLY A 414 30.84 0.45 5.52
C GLY A 414 30.14 0.23 6.86
N PHE A 415 29.30 1.18 7.28
CA PHE A 415 28.60 1.18 8.56
C PHE A 415 29.53 1.12 9.78
N LYS A 416 30.65 1.86 9.74
CA LYS A 416 31.69 1.85 10.81
C LYS A 416 31.17 2.22 12.19
N ALA A 417 30.11 3.02 12.25
CA ALA A 417 29.50 3.46 13.50
C ALA A 417 28.59 2.41 14.15
N ARG A 418 28.19 1.35 13.43
CA ARG A 418 27.33 0.31 14.00
C ARG A 418 28.09 -0.53 15.01
N VAL A 419 27.45 -0.76 16.15
CA VAL A 419 27.95 -1.61 17.22
C VAL A 419 26.87 -2.63 17.55
N GLU A 420 27.29 -3.87 17.84
CA GLU A 420 26.39 -4.89 18.37
C GLU A 420 25.87 -4.50 19.75
N ASN A 421 24.63 -4.89 20.05
CA ASN A 421 23.98 -4.67 21.33
C ASN A 421 22.85 -5.70 21.49
N GLU A 422 22.11 -5.62 22.60
CA GLU A 422 21.00 -6.53 22.94
C GLU A 422 19.91 -6.67 21.85
N ARG A 423 19.85 -5.74 20.88
CA ARG A 423 18.87 -5.72 19.79
C ARG A 423 19.50 -5.83 18.41
N ALA A 424 20.81 -5.64 18.28
CA ALA A 424 21.49 -5.55 17.00
C ALA A 424 22.69 -6.50 16.96
N TRP A 425 22.70 -7.39 15.98
CA TRP A 425 23.77 -8.37 15.78
C TRP A 425 24.15 -8.48 14.31
N ARG A 426 25.35 -8.96 14.02
CA ARG A 426 25.86 -9.08 12.66
C ARG A 426 26.10 -10.55 12.30
N VAL A 427 25.56 -10.98 11.15
CA VAL A 427 25.72 -12.35 10.66
C VAL A 427 26.59 -12.35 9.39
N PRO A 428 27.75 -13.01 9.40
CA PRO A 428 28.59 -13.15 8.20
C PRO A 428 27.91 -13.94 7.08
N ILE A 429 28.22 -13.62 5.82
CA ILE A 429 27.65 -14.31 4.65
C ILE A 429 27.92 -15.82 4.66
N GLU A 430 29.06 -16.26 5.18
CA GLU A 430 29.42 -17.69 5.24
C GLU A 430 28.49 -18.49 6.16
N GLU A 431 28.01 -17.90 7.27
CA GLU A 431 27.02 -18.53 8.14
C GLU A 431 25.63 -18.59 7.46
N ILE A 432 25.30 -17.57 6.67
CA ILE A 432 24.06 -17.53 5.90
C ILE A 432 24.06 -18.64 4.84
N LYS A 433 25.16 -18.78 4.09
CA LYS A 433 25.35 -19.86 3.11
C LYS A 433 25.30 -21.25 3.77
N ALA A 434 26.01 -21.43 4.88
CA ALA A 434 26.02 -22.70 5.61
C ALA A 434 24.62 -23.10 6.12
N GLY A 435 23.76 -22.13 6.44
CA GLY A 435 22.37 -22.34 6.78
C GLY A 435 21.40 -22.36 5.59
N GLY A 436 21.87 -22.69 4.38
CA GLY A 436 21.01 -22.82 3.18
C GLY A 436 20.38 -21.50 2.73
N TYR A 437 21.11 -20.39 2.90
CA TYR A 437 20.61 -19.03 2.67
C TYR A 437 19.37 -18.67 3.50
N ASN A 438 19.21 -19.27 4.68
CA ASN A 438 18.18 -18.86 5.63
C ASN A 438 18.53 -17.49 6.25
N LEU A 439 17.63 -16.51 6.05
CA LEU A 439 17.74 -15.14 6.56
C LEU A 439 16.92 -14.94 7.85
N ASP A 440 16.18 -15.93 8.33
CA ASP A 440 15.52 -15.88 9.64
C ASP A 440 16.54 -16.19 10.73
N ARG A 441 17.38 -15.20 11.04
CA ARG A 441 18.37 -15.29 12.12
C ARG A 441 17.75 -14.74 13.40
N LYS A 442 17.80 -15.54 14.47
CA LYS A 442 17.30 -15.14 15.79
C LYS A 442 18.28 -14.18 16.47
N ASN A 443 17.76 -13.32 17.34
CA ASN A 443 18.59 -12.48 18.20
C ASN A 443 19.34 -13.37 19.21
N PRO A 444 20.69 -13.38 19.23
CA PRO A 444 21.47 -14.20 20.15
C PRO A 444 21.38 -13.76 21.61
N HIS A 445 20.90 -12.54 21.88
CA HIS A 445 20.77 -11.97 23.21
C HIS A 445 19.42 -12.25 23.88
N GLN A 446 18.41 -12.65 23.10
CA GLN A 446 17.18 -13.15 23.68
C GLN A 446 17.35 -14.63 24.02
N SER A 447 17.24 -14.97 25.31
CA SER A 447 16.98 -16.34 25.71
C SER A 447 15.71 -16.83 25.04
N ASP A 448 15.68 -18.07 24.52
CA ASP A 448 14.50 -18.73 23.95
C ASP A 448 13.38 -18.84 25.02
N GLU A 449 12.73 -17.74 25.40
CA GLU A 449 11.57 -17.75 26.30
C GLU A 449 10.28 -18.17 25.57
N VAL A 450 10.37 -18.55 24.30
CA VAL A 450 9.29 -19.25 23.59
C VAL A 450 9.85 -20.39 22.74
N GLN A 451 10.60 -21.31 23.35
CA GLN A 451 10.21 -22.69 23.09
C GLN A 451 8.89 -22.85 23.83
N ALA A 452 7.78 -22.74 23.10
CA ALA A 452 6.49 -23.09 23.66
C ALA A 452 6.66 -24.49 24.26
N THR A 453 6.60 -24.55 25.59
CA THR A 453 6.81 -25.81 26.31
C THR A 453 5.80 -26.80 25.78
N VAL A 454 6.10 -28.10 25.88
CA VAL A 454 5.16 -29.17 25.51
C VAL A 454 3.76 -28.89 26.11
N GLU A 455 3.71 -28.29 27.29
CA GLU A 455 2.49 -27.87 28.00
C GLU A 455 1.67 -26.76 27.31
N HIS A 456 2.29 -25.87 26.52
CA HIS A 456 1.59 -24.82 25.77
C HIS A 456 1.19 -25.28 24.36
N LEU A 457 1.99 -26.15 23.73
CA LEU A 457 1.70 -26.69 22.39
C LEU A 457 0.73 -27.86 22.42
N LEU A 458 0.67 -28.66 23.50
CA LEU A 458 -0.25 -29.79 23.59
C LEU A 458 -1.73 -29.37 23.44
N PRO A 459 -2.22 -28.33 24.15
CA PRO A 459 -3.62 -27.93 24.04
C PRO A 459 -3.98 -27.42 22.64
N GLU A 460 -3.09 -26.67 21.99
CA GLU A 460 -3.28 -26.23 20.60
C GLU A 460 -3.25 -27.41 19.63
N TYR A 461 -2.32 -28.36 19.82
CA TYR A 461 -2.25 -29.58 19.03
C TYR A 461 -3.49 -30.47 19.19
N GLU A 462 -4.00 -30.65 20.41
CA GLU A 462 -5.24 -31.38 20.69
C GLU A 462 -6.47 -30.68 20.08
N THR A 463 -6.49 -29.34 20.12
CA THR A 463 -7.53 -28.54 19.45
C THR A 463 -7.49 -28.75 17.93
N LEU A 464 -6.30 -28.70 17.33
CA LEU A 464 -6.09 -28.97 15.90
C LEU A 464 -6.49 -30.40 15.52
N LEU A 465 -6.14 -31.40 16.32
CA LEU A 465 -6.56 -32.79 16.09
C LEU A 465 -8.08 -32.94 16.13
N THR A 466 -8.75 -32.23 17.04
CA THR A 466 -10.21 -32.22 17.15
C THR A 466 -10.83 -31.59 15.90
N GLN A 467 -10.32 -30.44 15.47
CA GLN A 467 -10.78 -29.76 14.24
C GLN A 467 -10.56 -30.61 12.98
N ILE A 468 -9.43 -31.33 12.88
CA ILE A 468 -9.16 -32.27 11.79
C ILE A 468 -10.17 -33.42 11.82
N ALA A 469 -10.49 -33.96 12.99
CA ALA A 469 -11.46 -35.03 13.14
C ALA A 469 -12.88 -34.59 12.73
N GLU A 470 -13.30 -33.40 13.16
CA GLU A 470 -14.58 -32.79 12.79
C GLU A 470 -14.68 -32.53 11.28
N THR A 471 -13.64 -31.93 10.71
CA THR A 471 -13.58 -31.66 9.26
C THR A 471 -13.63 -32.96 8.46
N ARG A 472 -12.93 -34.01 8.90
CA ARG A 472 -12.96 -35.32 8.26
C ARG A 472 -14.34 -35.99 8.39
N ALA A 473 -15.04 -35.80 9.52
CA ALA A 473 -16.38 -36.32 9.71
C ALA A 473 -17.39 -35.61 8.80
N ALA A 474 -17.32 -34.28 8.70
CA ALA A 474 -18.13 -33.49 7.79
C ALA A 474 -17.91 -33.90 6.33
N LEU A 475 -16.65 -34.05 5.91
CA LEU A 475 -16.31 -34.52 4.56
C LEU A 475 -16.86 -35.93 4.28
N LYS A 476 -16.78 -36.84 5.25
CA LYS A 476 -17.38 -38.19 5.12
C LYS A 476 -18.89 -38.13 4.98
N ALA A 477 -19.58 -37.26 5.73
CA ALA A 477 -21.03 -37.11 5.65
C ALA A 477 -21.45 -36.58 4.27
N GLU A 478 -20.76 -35.56 3.75
CA GLU A 478 -20.97 -35.01 2.41
C GLU A 478 -20.72 -36.06 1.31
N LEU A 479 -19.60 -36.80 1.40
CA LEU A 479 -19.31 -37.89 0.46
C LEU A 479 -20.36 -38.99 0.53
N TYR A 480 -20.86 -39.33 1.73
CA TYR A 480 -21.90 -40.32 1.90
C TYR A 480 -23.23 -39.84 1.30
N GLN A 481 -23.62 -38.58 1.50
CA GLN A 481 -24.80 -38.00 0.83
C GLN A 481 -24.64 -37.99 -0.69
N ALA A 482 -23.48 -37.60 -1.22
CA ALA A 482 -23.22 -37.59 -2.65
C ALA A 482 -23.24 -38.99 -3.29
N LEU A 483 -22.82 -40.03 -2.55
CA LEU A 483 -22.82 -41.42 -3.01
C LEU A 483 -24.19 -42.10 -2.82
N SER A 484 -24.92 -41.77 -1.75
CA SER A 484 -26.25 -42.32 -1.48
C SER A 484 -27.36 -41.63 -2.30
N GLY A 485 -27.18 -40.36 -2.65
CA GLY A 485 -28.09 -39.61 -3.54
C GLY A 485 -28.04 -40.03 -5.01
N LYS A 486 -27.09 -40.89 -5.42
CA LYS A 486 -27.03 -41.50 -6.76
C LYS A 486 -27.74 -42.85 -6.86
N ALA A 487 -28.33 -43.36 -5.77
CA ALA A 487 -29.00 -44.66 -5.75
C ALA A 487 -30.53 -44.59 -6.01
N GLU A 488 -31.10 -43.40 -6.21
CA GLU A 488 -32.54 -43.21 -6.51
C GLU A 488 -32.76 -42.40 -7.80
N GLY A 489 -32.03 -42.73 -8.87
CA GLY A 489 -32.24 -42.21 -10.23
C GLY A 489 -32.47 -43.32 -11.25
#